data_AF-A0A2X3K6L8-F1
#
_entry.id   AF-A0A2X3K6L8-F1
#
_cell.length_a   1.000
_cell.length_b   1.000
_cell.length_c   1.000
_cell.angle_alpha   90.00
_cell.angle_beta   90.00
_cell.angle_gamma   90.00
#
_symmetry.space_group_name_H-M   'P 1'
#
loop_
_entity.id
_entity.type
_entity.pdbx_description
1 polymer ?
#
loop_
_entity_poly.entity_id
_entity_poly.type
_entity_poly.pdbx_seq_one_letter_code
_entity_poly.pdbx_strand_id
1 'polypeptide(L)'
;MTPAKYDSTTLTVGAGDFRLKARGRILRFDGWTKVMPALRKGDEDRILPAVNKGDALTLVELTPAQHFTKRQPVSVKHRWLKSWKNVVSVVRLPMRRSFRPFRIVATCE
;
A
#
# COMPACT_ATOMS: atom_id res chain seq x y z
N MET A 1 10.82 21.88 -5.36
CA MET A 1 10.16 22.25 -4.09
C MET A 1 10.61 21.30 -2.99
N THR A 2 10.72 21.78 -1.75
CA THR A 2 11.11 20.95 -0.61
C THR A 2 10.03 19.93 -0.26
N PRO A 3 10.37 18.64 -0.10
CA PRO A 3 9.40 17.61 0.29
C PRO A 3 8.96 17.80 1.74
N ALA A 4 7.76 17.31 2.06
CA ALA A 4 7.28 17.25 3.44
C ALA A 4 8.14 16.26 4.27
N LYS A 5 8.40 16.59 5.53
CA LYS A 5 9.14 15.76 6.49
C LYS A 5 8.19 15.23 7.55
N TYR A 6 8.26 13.93 7.79
CA TYR A 6 7.43 13.22 8.75
C TYR A 6 8.29 12.40 9.71
N ASP A 7 7.94 12.45 10.99
CA ASP A 7 8.49 11.54 12.00
C ASP A 7 7.54 10.37 12.17
N SER A 8 8.01 9.15 11.94
CA SER A 8 7.20 7.94 12.05
C SER A 8 7.53 7.20 13.34
N THR A 9 6.53 7.02 14.18
CA THR A 9 6.64 6.31 15.47
C THR A 9 5.87 5.00 15.39
N THR A 10 6.52 3.91 15.80
CA THR A 10 5.89 2.59 15.91
C THR A 10 6.03 2.10 17.33
N LEU A 11 4.89 1.91 18.00
CA LEU A 11 4.83 1.33 19.34
C LEU A 11 4.37 -0.12 19.23
N THR A 12 5.10 -1.01 19.88
CA THR A 12 4.75 -2.43 20.01
C THR A 12 4.67 -2.74 21.50
N VAL A 13 3.48 -3.13 21.96
CA VAL A 13 3.21 -3.46 23.36
C VAL A 13 2.93 -4.95 23.45
N GLY A 14 3.62 -5.65 24.34
CA GLY A 14 3.34 -7.04 24.67
C GLY A 14 2.35 -7.11 25.83
N ALA A 15 1.32 -7.93 25.69
CA ALA A 15 0.32 -8.20 26.74
C ALA A 15 0.07 -9.72 26.77
N GLY A 16 0.81 -10.44 27.60
CA GLY A 16 0.81 -11.90 27.62
C GLY A 16 1.13 -12.48 26.23
N ASP A 17 0.18 -13.21 25.66
CA ASP A 17 0.32 -13.84 24.34
C ASP A 17 0.05 -12.88 23.16
N PHE A 18 -0.48 -11.68 23.43
CA PHE A 18 -0.86 -10.72 22.41
C PHE A 18 0.20 -9.64 22.20
N ARG A 19 0.34 -9.19 20.95
CA ARG A 19 1.16 -8.02 20.59
C ARG A 19 0.28 -6.97 19.95
N LEU A 20 0.15 -5.84 20.63
CA LEU A 20 -0.57 -4.68 20.13
C LEU A 20 0.41 -3.76 19.42
N LYS A 21 0.04 -3.29 18.22
CA LYS A 21 0.86 -2.38 17.43
C LYS A 21 0.10 -1.10 17.16
N ALA A 22 0.66 0.01 17.61
CA ALA A 22 0.19 1.35 17.27
C ALA A 22 1.22 2.02 16.36
N ARG A 23 0.75 2.68 15.31
CA ARG A 23 1.58 3.52 14.44
C ARG A 23 1.04 4.94 14.47
N GLY A 24 1.95 5.88 14.51
CA GLY A 24 1.64 7.29 14.48
C GLY A 24 2.70 8.04 13.71
N ARG A 25 2.30 9.14 13.10
CA ARG A 25 3.18 9.98 12.31
C ARG A 25 2.92 11.43 12.67
N ILE A 26 4.00 12.20 12.85
CA ILE A 26 3.94 13.62 13.17
C ILE A 26 4.57 14.37 12.00
N LEU A 27 3.82 15.30 11.41
CA LEU A 27 4.33 16.20 10.37
C LEU A 27 5.28 17.22 11.02
N ARG A 28 6.55 17.21 10.61
CA ARG A 28 7.55 18.21 11.05
C ARG A 28 7.62 19.39 10.10
N PHE A 29 7.46 19.13 8.81
CA PHE A 29 7.54 20.15 7.76
C PHE A 29 6.57 19.81 6.63
N ASP A 30 5.75 20.76 6.25
CA ASP A 30 4.64 20.64 5.29
C ASP A 30 5.07 20.78 3.82
N GLY A 31 6.16 21.49 3.54
CA GLY A 31 6.74 21.58 2.20
C GLY A 31 5.72 21.93 1.11
N TRP A 32 5.78 21.25 -0.03
CA TRP A 32 4.81 21.45 -1.13
C TRP A 32 3.40 20.93 -0.83
N THR A 33 3.23 20.06 0.18
CA THR A 33 1.94 19.48 0.56
C THR A 33 0.97 20.53 1.12
N LYS A 34 1.47 21.71 1.54
CA LYS A 34 0.64 22.86 1.90
C LYS A 34 -0.25 23.35 0.76
N VAL A 35 0.24 23.32 -0.48
CA VAL A 35 -0.46 23.82 -1.66
C VAL A 35 -1.43 22.79 -2.21
N MET A 36 -1.08 21.50 -2.08
CA MET A 36 -1.91 20.39 -2.53
C MET A 36 -2.01 19.33 -1.43
N PRO A 37 -2.99 19.45 -0.51
CA PRO A 37 -3.18 18.47 0.55
C PRO A 37 -3.63 17.13 -0.04
N ALA A 38 -2.99 16.05 0.40
CA ALA A 38 -3.40 14.70 -0.01
C ALA A 38 -4.76 14.36 0.63
N LEU A 39 -5.73 13.91 -0.17
CA LEU A 39 -7.08 13.54 0.27
C LEU A 39 -7.15 12.24 1.12
N ARG A 40 -6.02 11.68 1.55
CA ARG A 40 -5.97 10.45 2.35
C ARG A 40 -5.83 10.80 3.82
N LYS A 41 -6.95 10.85 4.53
CA LYS A 41 -6.98 10.69 6.00
C LYS A 41 -6.91 9.19 6.29
N GLY A 42 -5.71 8.67 6.48
CA GLY A 42 -5.50 7.30 6.99
C GLY A 42 -5.15 7.32 8.47
N ASP A 43 -5.27 6.19 9.15
CA ASP A 43 -4.92 6.01 10.58
C ASP A 43 -3.45 6.34 10.93
N GLU A 44 -2.60 6.66 9.94
CA GLU A 44 -1.18 6.92 10.13
C GLU A 44 -0.87 8.27 10.78
N ASP A 45 -1.79 9.24 10.75
CA ASP A 45 -1.56 10.58 11.33
C ASP A 45 -2.01 10.70 12.81
N ARG A 46 -2.26 9.58 13.49
CA ARG A 46 -2.53 9.59 14.93
C ARG A 46 -1.28 10.03 15.70
N ILE A 47 -1.44 11.06 16.53
CA ILE A 47 -0.41 11.48 17.48
C ILE A 47 -0.39 10.47 18.62
N LEU A 48 0.76 9.84 18.84
CA LEU A 48 0.97 8.92 19.96
C LEU A 48 1.62 9.68 21.12
N PRO A 49 1.22 9.42 22.38
CA PRO A 49 1.92 9.96 23.53
C PRO A 49 3.36 9.41 23.60
N ALA A 50 4.26 10.17 24.22
CA ALA A 50 5.61 9.69 24.50
C ALA A 50 5.54 8.62 25.60
N VAL A 51 5.99 7.41 25.27
CA VAL A 51 6.07 6.26 26.19
C VAL A 51 7.50 5.73 26.17
N ASN A 52 8.03 5.40 27.34
CA ASN A 52 9.37 4.85 27.48
C ASN A 52 9.36 3.33 27.41
N LYS A 53 10.53 2.76 27.14
CA LYS A 53 10.70 1.30 27.17
C LYS A 53 10.55 0.82 28.61
N GLY A 54 9.56 -0.04 28.86
CA GLY A 54 9.31 -0.61 30.19
C GLY A 54 8.19 0.05 30.99
N ASP A 55 7.51 1.07 30.44
CA ASP A 55 6.34 1.66 31.10
C ASP A 55 5.21 0.64 31.23
N ALA A 56 4.66 0.53 32.44
CA ALA A 56 3.51 -0.31 32.72
C ALA A 56 2.23 0.35 32.18
N LEU A 57 1.69 -0.19 31.09
CA LEU A 57 0.44 0.27 30.50
C LEU A 57 -0.73 -0.53 31.07
N THR A 58 -1.75 0.16 31.56
CA THR A 58 -2.99 -0.48 32.01
C THR A 58 -3.93 -0.65 30.82
N LEU A 59 -4.46 -1.85 30.65
CA LEU A 59 -5.45 -2.15 29.62
C LEU A 59 -6.82 -1.62 30.05
N VAL A 60 -7.39 -0.69 29.27
CA VAL A 60 -8.70 -0.10 29.56
C VAL A 60 -9.83 -0.93 28.95
N GLU A 61 -9.74 -1.23 27.65
CA GLU A 61 -10.79 -1.94 26.91
C GLU A 61 -10.19 -2.78 25.78
N LEU A 62 -10.82 -3.93 25.51
CA LEU A 62 -10.57 -4.76 24.34
C LEU A 62 -11.86 -4.91 23.53
N THR A 63 -11.89 -4.33 22.34
CA THR A 63 -13.01 -4.49 21.40
C THR A 63 -12.64 -5.52 20.32
N PRO A 64 -13.22 -6.73 20.32
CA PRO A 64 -12.95 -7.72 19.27
C PRO A 64 -13.58 -7.27 17.95
N ALA A 65 -12.77 -7.13 16.90
CA ALA A 65 -13.23 -6.78 15.57
C ALA A 65 -12.88 -7.89 14.58
N GLN A 66 -13.90 -8.45 13.92
CA GLN A 66 -13.71 -9.40 12.83
C GLN A 66 -13.78 -8.67 11.50
N HIS A 67 -12.66 -8.59 10.78
CA HIS A 67 -12.66 -8.09 9.41
C HIS A 67 -12.99 -9.22 8.44
N PHE A 68 -14.15 -9.13 7.78
CA PHE A 68 -14.46 -10.03 6.67
C PHE A 68 -13.71 -9.58 5.42
N THR A 69 -13.08 -10.54 4.73
CA THR A 69 -12.42 -10.26 3.46
C THR A 69 -13.44 -9.74 2.45
N LYS A 70 -13.27 -8.49 2.00
CA LYS A 70 -14.09 -7.95 0.93
C LYS A 70 -13.61 -8.55 -0.39
N ARG A 71 -14.51 -9.19 -1.15
CA ARG A 71 -14.19 -9.63 -2.52
C ARG A 71 -13.70 -8.43 -3.34
N GLN A 72 -12.77 -8.68 -4.26
CA GLN A 72 -12.29 -7.64 -5.17
C GLN A 72 -13.48 -6.98 -5.90
N PRO A 73 -13.53 -5.64 -5.97
CA PRO A 73 -14.63 -4.96 -6.64
C PRO A 73 -14.67 -5.41 -8.10
N VAL A 74 -15.85 -5.85 -8.55
CA VAL A 74 -16.07 -6.19 -9.96
C VAL A 74 -15.79 -4.95 -10.81
N SER A 75 -14.87 -5.08 -11.76
CA SER A 75 -14.42 -3.95 -12.56
C SER A 75 -15.47 -3.58 -13.60
N VAL A 76 -16.09 -2.41 -13.44
CA VAL A 76 -16.90 -1.78 -14.49
C VAL A 76 -15.94 -1.07 -15.47
N LYS A 77 -16.24 -1.15 -16.78
CA LYS A 77 -15.45 -0.86 -18.01
C LYS A 77 -14.34 0.22 -18.04
N HIS A 78 -14.26 1.12 -17.06
CA HIS A 78 -13.31 2.24 -17.02
C HIS A 78 -11.93 1.92 -16.41
N ARG A 79 -11.66 0.64 -16.08
CA ARG A 79 -10.38 0.17 -15.50
C ARG A 79 -9.43 -0.44 -16.55
N TRP A 80 -9.59 -0.15 -17.84
CA TRP A 80 -8.74 -0.75 -18.89
C TRP A 80 -7.47 0.07 -19.23
N LEU A 81 -7.43 1.38 -18.91
CA LEU A 81 -6.29 2.25 -19.32
C LEU A 81 -5.03 2.16 -18.45
N LYS A 82 -5.08 1.61 -17.23
CA LYS A 82 -3.90 1.54 -16.34
C LYS A 82 -3.00 0.31 -16.56
N SER A 83 -3.54 -0.78 -17.11
CA SER A 83 -2.75 -1.99 -17.40
C SER A 83 -1.79 -1.78 -18.57
N TRP A 84 -2.22 -1.00 -19.57
CA TRP A 84 -1.46 -0.84 -20.82
C TRP A 84 -0.16 -0.01 -20.66
N LYS A 85 -0.10 0.91 -19.69
CA LYS A 85 1.09 1.77 -19.49
C LYS A 85 2.31 1.01 -18.96
N ASN A 86 2.14 -0.14 -18.30
CA ASN A 86 3.26 -0.97 -17.84
C ASN A 86 3.76 -1.98 -18.89
N VAL A 87 2.99 -2.22 -19.95
CA VAL A 87 3.36 -3.20 -21.00
C VAL A 87 4.16 -2.55 -22.14
N VAL A 88 3.99 -1.24 -22.37
CA VAL A 88 4.62 -0.54 -23.52
C VAL A 88 6.09 -0.14 -23.28
N SER A 89 6.70 -0.50 -22.14
CA SER A 89 8.13 -0.27 -21.88
C SER A 89 9.04 -1.44 -22.31
N VAL A 90 8.46 -2.56 -22.73
CA VAL A 90 9.21 -3.70 -23.27
C VAL A 90 8.73 -3.94 -24.70
N VAL A 91 9.66 -3.98 -25.65
CA VAL A 91 9.46 -4.17 -27.10
C VAL A 91 9.10 -2.90 -27.88
N ARG A 92 10.12 -2.05 -28.09
CA ARG A 92 10.28 -1.34 -29.37
C ARG A 92 11.24 -2.17 -30.22
N LEU A 93 10.71 -3.16 -30.94
CA LEU A 93 11.45 -3.87 -32.01
C LEU A 93 10.75 -3.60 -33.34
N PRO A 94 11.51 -3.38 -34.43
CA PRO A 94 10.97 -2.88 -35.67
C PRO A 94 10.21 -3.96 -36.44
N MET A 95 9.12 -3.49 -37.04
CA MET A 95 8.26 -4.13 -38.00
C MET A 95 9.03 -4.84 -39.13
N ARG A 96 8.98 -6.18 -39.18
CA ARG A 96 9.17 -6.94 -40.42
C ARG A 96 8.07 -7.99 -40.57
N ARG A 97 7.14 -7.69 -41.48
CA ARG A 97 6.18 -8.62 -42.06
C ARG A 97 6.91 -9.58 -42.98
N SER A 98 6.86 -10.87 -42.70
CA SER A 98 6.85 -11.90 -43.75
C SER A 98 6.20 -13.17 -43.21
N PHE A 99 4.98 -13.40 -43.71
CA PHE A 99 4.21 -14.63 -43.64
C PHE A 99 5.05 -15.88 -43.97
N ARG A 100 4.98 -16.91 -43.12
CA ARG A 100 4.94 -18.32 -43.56
C ARG A 100 4.10 -19.16 -42.57
N PRO A 101 3.14 -19.96 -43.03
CA PRO A 101 2.39 -20.87 -42.17
C PRO A 101 3.23 -22.14 -41.94
N PHE A 102 3.64 -22.38 -40.70
CA PHE A 102 4.23 -23.67 -40.31
C PHE A 102 3.14 -24.58 -39.72
N ARG A 103 3.02 -25.74 -40.37
CA ARG A 103 2.14 -26.87 -40.05
C ARG A 103 2.70 -27.56 -38.80
N ILE A 104 1.91 -27.61 -37.72
CA ILE A 104 2.28 -28.29 -36.47
C ILE A 104 1.65 -29.68 -36.49
N VAL A 105 2.47 -30.72 -36.45
CA VAL A 105 2.08 -32.11 -36.18
C VAL A 105 2.34 -32.35 -34.69
N ALA A 106 1.34 -32.85 -33.97
CA ALA A 106 1.45 -33.22 -32.57
C ALA A 106 2.09 -34.62 -32.45
N THR A 107 3.07 -34.76 -31.57
CA THR A 107 3.42 -36.05 -30.96
C THR A 107 3.49 -35.87 -29.45
N CYS A 108 2.91 -36.85 -28.77
CA CYS A 108 2.73 -36.92 -27.33
C CYS A 108 3.87 -37.74 -26.71
N GLU A 109 4.40 -37.28 -25.59
CA GLU A 109 4.87 -38.10 -24.46
C GLU A 109 4.70 -37.28 -23.18
#